data_AF-L7KKD5-F1
#
_entry.id   AF-L7KKD5-F1
#
_cell.length_a   1.000
_cell.length_b   1.000
_cell.length_c   1.000
_cell.angle_alpha   90.00
_cell.angle_beta   90.00
_cell.angle_gamma   90.00
#
_symmetry.space_group_name_H-M   'P 1'
#
loop_
_entity.id
_entity.type
_entity.pdbx_description
1 polymer ?
#
loop_
_entity_poly.entity_id
_entity_poly.type
_entity_poly.pdbx_seq_one_letter_code
_entity_poly.pdbx_strand_id
1 'polypeptide(L)'
;MILVRHGRSVANTSGVLAGRSPGVALDDKGRAQAAELVTRLGTCVEQITAVARSPLQRCGETVAPLLAAIAEQTGREVPEVVVDDLAEVDYGSWTNRPLKDLLTEPLWKVVQQHPSAAVFPDGEGLSQVQSRAVAAIRRLDRELGGPDGSGVWVACSHGDVIKSVISDAMGAHLDTFQRIVVEPASISIIRYGATRPYVQTVNNTAVISIPSPPSTTNGAATSDDATIGGETGTDEARARPADGVGSSSADADDATARGADGTARRPATSAQAPAGRG
;
A
#
# COMPACT_ATOMS: atom_id res chain seq x y z
N MET A 1 -6.07 -8.48 -2.50
CA MET A 1 -5.11 -8.56 -1.38
C MET A 1 -4.52 -7.20 -1.02
N ILE A 2 -4.42 -6.90 0.28
CA ILE A 2 -3.69 -5.76 0.85
C ILE A 2 -2.36 -6.26 1.41
N LEU A 3 -1.24 -5.73 0.95
CA LEU A 3 0.10 -6.11 1.36
C LEU A 3 0.71 -5.01 2.24
N VAL A 4 1.12 -5.35 3.46
CA VAL A 4 1.60 -4.42 4.48
C VAL A 4 3.03 -4.75 4.87
N ARG A 5 3.94 -3.78 4.80
CA ARG A 5 5.26 -3.93 5.43
C ARG A 5 5.11 -3.73 6.93
N HIS A 6 5.80 -4.53 7.75
CA HIS A 6 5.86 -4.27 9.19
C HIS A 6 6.26 -2.80 9.51
N GLY A 7 5.78 -2.28 10.63
CA GLY A 7 6.16 -0.96 11.14
C GLY A 7 7.65 -0.87 11.47
N ARG A 8 8.16 0.33 11.73
CA ARG A 8 9.58 0.52 12.07
C ARG A 8 9.96 -0.30 13.30
N SER A 9 11.03 -1.07 13.18
CA SER A 9 11.60 -1.88 14.26
C SER A 9 12.88 -1.26 14.80
N VAL A 10 13.31 -1.73 15.98
CA VAL A 10 14.60 -1.36 16.58
C VAL A 10 15.78 -1.67 15.65
N ALA A 11 15.69 -2.70 14.81
CA ALA A 11 16.73 -3.03 13.83
C ALA A 11 16.83 -1.99 12.71
N ASN A 12 15.73 -1.33 12.35
CA ASN A 12 15.75 -0.29 11.33
C ASN A 12 16.49 0.97 11.79
N THR A 13 16.70 1.14 13.10
CA THR A 13 17.36 2.31 13.68
C THR A 13 18.78 2.03 14.13
N SER A 14 19.09 0.78 14.48
CA SER A 14 20.42 0.35 14.91
C SER A 14 21.44 0.20 13.77
N GLY A 15 20.99 0.24 12.51
CA GLY A 15 21.87 0.09 11.35
C GLY A 15 22.41 -1.33 11.18
N VAL A 16 21.68 -2.32 11.70
CA VAL A 16 22.05 -3.74 11.66
C VAL A 16 21.09 -4.52 10.76
N LEU A 17 21.62 -5.47 9.99
CA LEU A 17 20.81 -6.35 9.15
C LEU A 17 20.23 -7.50 9.98
N ALA A 18 19.08 -7.29 10.60
CA ALA A 18 18.52 -8.25 11.54
C ALA A 18 17.93 -9.53 10.92
N GLY A 19 17.54 -9.53 9.64
CA GLY A 19 16.96 -10.71 8.98
C GLY A 19 15.80 -11.35 9.76
N ARG A 20 15.97 -12.65 10.05
CA ARG A 20 15.02 -13.48 10.81
C ARG A 20 15.29 -13.53 12.32
N SER A 21 16.18 -12.68 12.85
CA SER A 21 16.53 -12.67 14.28
C SER A 21 15.28 -12.54 15.18
N PRO A 22 15.17 -13.36 16.24
CA PRO A 22 14.11 -13.22 17.24
C PRO A 22 14.31 -11.95 18.07
N GLY A 23 13.25 -11.50 18.76
CA GLY A 23 13.31 -10.37 19.70
C GLY A 23 13.38 -8.98 19.04
N VAL A 24 13.26 -8.90 17.71
CA VAL A 24 13.25 -7.62 16.99
C VAL A 24 11.81 -7.07 16.97
N ALA A 25 11.49 -6.30 17.99
CA ALA A 25 10.22 -5.62 18.16
C ALA A 25 10.12 -4.30 17.38
N LEU A 26 8.89 -3.78 17.26
CA LEU A 26 8.61 -2.41 16.84
C LEU A 26 9.21 -1.40 17.84
N ASP A 27 9.68 -0.26 17.33
CA ASP A 27 9.99 0.90 18.19
C ASP A 27 8.72 1.73 18.46
N ASP A 28 8.82 2.82 19.23
CA ASP A 28 7.66 3.68 19.52
C ASP A 28 7.00 4.23 18.25
N LYS A 29 7.81 4.55 17.24
CA LYS A 29 7.31 5.02 15.94
C LYS A 29 6.60 3.89 15.19
N GLY A 30 7.13 2.68 15.23
CA GLY A 30 6.52 1.48 14.65
C GLY A 30 5.18 1.15 15.29
N ARG A 31 5.06 1.26 16.62
CA ARG A 31 3.79 1.09 17.33
C ARG A 31 2.77 2.14 16.90
N ALA A 32 3.16 3.40 16.81
CA ALA A 32 2.29 4.46 16.30
C ALA A 32 1.87 4.20 14.84
N GLN A 33 2.79 3.75 13.99
CA GLN A 33 2.51 3.38 12.61
C GLN A 33 1.52 2.20 12.48
N ALA A 34 1.64 1.20 13.37
CA ALA A 34 0.74 0.06 13.43
C ALA A 34 -0.67 0.47 13.86
N ALA A 35 -0.81 1.35 14.85
CA ALA A 35 -2.10 1.92 15.24
C ALA A 35 -2.72 2.73 14.08
N GLU A 36 -1.93 3.56 13.40
CA GLU A 36 -2.38 4.39 12.28
C GLU A 36 -2.74 3.58 11.02
N LEU A 37 -2.38 2.30 10.95
CA LEU A 37 -2.82 1.41 9.87
C LEU A 37 -4.35 1.31 9.82
N VAL A 38 -5.01 1.28 10.99
CA VAL A 38 -6.48 1.22 11.10
C VAL A 38 -7.10 2.46 10.48
N THR A 39 -6.63 3.65 10.89
CA THR A 39 -7.08 4.93 10.34
C THR A 39 -6.90 5.01 8.83
N ARG A 40 -5.74 4.57 8.34
CA ARG A 40 -5.41 4.66 6.90
C ARG A 40 -6.22 3.70 6.04
N LEU A 41 -6.61 2.54 6.58
CA LEU A 41 -7.51 1.60 5.91
C LEU A 41 -8.98 2.06 5.95
N GLY A 42 -9.36 2.86 6.96
CA GLY A 42 -10.68 3.48 7.04
C GLY A 42 -11.81 2.45 6.96
N THR A 43 -12.82 2.73 6.13
CA THR A 43 -13.98 1.84 5.93
C THR A 43 -13.61 0.47 5.34
N CYS A 44 -12.41 0.31 4.79
CA CYS A 44 -11.96 -0.98 4.28
C CYS A 44 -11.71 -2.00 5.41
N VAL A 45 -11.52 -1.55 6.66
CA VAL A 45 -11.35 -2.45 7.82
C VAL A 45 -12.52 -3.42 7.93
N GLU A 46 -13.74 -2.96 7.69
CA GLU A 46 -14.96 -3.78 7.78
C GLU A 46 -15.03 -4.89 6.71
N GLN A 47 -14.33 -4.71 5.60
CA GLN A 47 -14.30 -5.65 4.48
C GLN A 47 -13.23 -6.74 4.64
N ILE A 48 -12.28 -6.56 5.56
CA ILE A 48 -11.18 -7.52 5.74
C ILE A 48 -11.74 -8.82 6.32
N THR A 49 -11.47 -9.91 5.61
CA THR A 49 -11.97 -11.27 5.93
C THR A 49 -10.93 -12.16 6.57
N ALA A 50 -9.64 -11.85 6.41
CA ALA A 50 -8.53 -12.60 7.00
C ALA A 50 -7.25 -11.76 7.02
N VAL A 51 -6.33 -12.12 7.93
CA VAL A 51 -5.00 -11.53 8.06
C VAL A 51 -3.95 -12.63 8.05
N ALA A 52 -3.14 -12.70 6.99
CA ALA A 52 -1.93 -13.51 6.95
C ALA A 52 -0.72 -12.67 7.35
N ARG A 53 0.27 -13.27 8.01
CA ARG A 53 1.53 -12.58 8.32
C ARG A 53 2.73 -13.50 8.39
N SER A 54 3.91 -12.91 8.23
CA SER A 54 5.18 -13.53 8.59
C SER A 54 5.20 -13.98 10.06
N PRO A 55 5.96 -15.04 10.41
CA PRO A 55 6.12 -15.51 11.79
C PRO A 55 6.86 -14.49 12.70
N LEU A 56 7.61 -13.55 12.12
CA LEU A 56 8.45 -12.64 12.90
C LEU A 56 7.63 -11.62 13.71
N GLN A 57 8.06 -11.41 14.96
CA GLN A 57 7.40 -10.59 15.98
C GLN A 57 6.92 -9.23 15.45
N ARG A 58 7.78 -8.46 14.78
CA ARG A 58 7.45 -7.15 14.21
C ARG A 58 6.24 -7.16 13.27
N CYS A 59 5.98 -8.25 12.53
CA CYS A 59 4.78 -8.37 11.70
C CYS A 59 3.54 -8.62 12.56
N GLY A 60 3.64 -9.48 13.58
CA GLY A 60 2.57 -9.71 14.55
C GLY A 60 2.17 -8.43 15.28
N GLU A 61 3.15 -7.70 15.81
CA GLU A 61 2.91 -6.40 16.46
C GLU A 61 2.31 -5.36 15.51
N THR A 62 2.62 -5.43 14.21
CA THR A 62 2.07 -4.50 13.21
C THR A 62 0.58 -4.75 12.94
N VAL A 63 0.15 -6.01 12.89
CA VAL A 63 -1.25 -6.35 12.55
C VAL A 63 -2.16 -6.46 13.77
N ALA A 64 -1.61 -6.55 14.99
CA ALA A 64 -2.41 -6.68 16.20
C ALA A 64 -3.44 -5.54 16.39
N PRO A 65 -3.12 -4.24 16.19
CA PRO A 65 -4.12 -3.18 16.26
C PRO A 65 -5.23 -3.32 15.22
N LEU A 66 -4.91 -3.83 14.03
CA LEU A 66 -5.89 -4.06 12.97
C LEU A 66 -6.86 -5.18 13.33
N LEU A 67 -6.36 -6.31 13.84
CA LEU A 67 -7.21 -7.40 14.31
C LEU A 67 -8.17 -6.95 15.42
N ALA A 68 -7.67 -6.17 16.39
CA ALA A 68 -8.49 -5.60 17.45
C ALA A 68 -9.56 -4.66 16.89
N ALA A 69 -9.21 -3.79 15.94
CA ALA A 69 -10.15 -2.86 15.31
C ALA A 69 -11.24 -3.58 14.51
N ILE A 70 -10.91 -4.66 13.78
CA ILE A 70 -11.91 -5.47 13.06
C ILE A 70 -12.93 -6.05 14.06
N ALA A 71 -12.46 -6.63 15.17
CA ALA A 71 -13.33 -7.20 16.19
C ALA A 71 -14.21 -6.13 16.86
N GLU A 72 -13.65 -4.97 17.20
CA GLU A 72 -14.39 -3.86 17.82
C GLU A 72 -15.44 -3.24 16.87
N GLN A 73 -15.08 -2.99 15.61
CA GLN A 73 -15.94 -2.27 14.66
C GLN A 73 -17.03 -3.17 14.05
N THR A 74 -16.73 -4.46 13.84
CA THR A 74 -17.63 -5.38 13.12
C THR A 74 -18.25 -6.45 14.01
N GLY A 75 -17.74 -6.65 15.23
CA GLY A 75 -18.09 -7.78 16.08
C GLY A 75 -17.62 -9.14 15.54
N ARG A 76 -16.72 -9.16 14.54
CA ARG A 76 -16.21 -10.39 13.92
C ARG A 76 -14.77 -10.66 14.33
N GLU A 77 -14.48 -11.92 14.64
CA GLU A 77 -13.11 -12.41 14.63
C GLU A 77 -12.77 -12.94 13.23
N VAL A 78 -11.68 -12.45 12.65
CA VAL A 78 -11.17 -12.92 11.35
C VAL A 78 -9.98 -13.85 11.57
N PRO A 79 -9.77 -14.86 10.71
CA PRO A 79 -8.61 -15.75 10.84
C PRO A 79 -7.28 -14.98 10.76
N GLU A 80 -6.42 -15.18 11.75
CA GLU A 80 -5.01 -14.81 11.71
C GLU A 80 -4.18 -16.04 11.29
N VAL A 81 -3.52 -15.97 10.13
CA VAL A 81 -2.72 -17.07 9.58
C VAL A 81 -1.24 -16.72 9.63
N VAL A 82 -0.44 -17.53 10.32
CA VAL A 82 1.02 -17.39 10.34
C VAL A 82 1.61 -18.18 9.18
N VAL A 83 2.43 -17.54 8.36
CA VAL A 83 2.93 -18.11 7.10
C VAL A 83 4.45 -17.95 7.03
N ASP A 84 5.17 -19.05 7.18
CA ASP A 84 6.65 -19.07 7.16
C ASP A 84 7.22 -18.57 5.83
N ASP A 85 6.55 -18.86 4.71
CA ASP A 85 6.93 -18.39 3.38
C ASP A 85 6.83 -16.86 3.21
N LEU A 86 6.24 -16.14 4.16
CA LEU A 86 6.23 -14.67 4.20
C LEU A 86 7.36 -14.09 5.07
N ALA A 87 8.18 -14.93 5.72
CA ALA A 87 9.30 -14.49 6.54
C ALA A 87 10.32 -13.67 5.74
N GLU A 88 11.09 -12.83 6.44
CA GLU A 88 12.17 -12.04 5.86
C GLU A 88 13.22 -12.92 5.18
N VAL A 89 14.05 -12.33 4.33
CA VAL A 89 15.22 -12.98 3.78
C VAL A 89 16.09 -13.59 4.90
N ASP A 90 16.47 -14.85 4.73
CA ASP A 90 17.55 -15.47 5.49
C ASP A 90 18.90 -14.97 4.94
N TYR A 91 19.46 -13.97 5.61
CA TYR A 91 20.74 -13.39 5.24
C TYR A 91 21.94 -14.26 5.66
N GLY A 92 21.71 -15.41 6.31
CA GLY A 92 22.78 -16.31 6.75
C GLY A 92 23.82 -15.58 7.60
N SER A 93 25.09 -15.69 7.23
CA SER A 93 26.22 -15.05 7.93
C SER A 93 26.22 -13.51 7.88
N TRP A 94 25.37 -12.88 7.05
CA TRP A 94 25.17 -11.42 7.08
C TRP A 94 24.24 -10.97 8.22
N THR A 95 23.50 -11.89 8.82
CA THR A 95 22.57 -11.59 9.92
C THR A 95 23.31 -10.97 11.10
N ASN A 96 22.72 -9.91 11.66
CA ASN A 96 23.25 -9.11 12.76
C ASN A 96 24.57 -8.37 12.46
N ARG A 97 25.04 -8.34 11.21
CA ARG A 97 26.17 -7.49 10.82
C ARG A 97 25.74 -6.02 10.65
N PRO A 98 26.63 -5.05 10.95
CA PRO A 98 26.37 -3.65 10.65
C PRO A 98 26.26 -3.40 9.15
N LEU A 99 25.23 -2.66 8.73
CA LEU A 99 25.00 -2.34 7.31
C LEU A 99 26.22 -1.65 6.68
N LYS A 100 26.89 -0.75 7.41
CA LYS A 100 28.10 -0.06 6.95
C LYS A 100 29.22 -1.00 6.49
N ASP A 101 29.32 -2.18 7.12
CA ASP A 101 30.34 -3.17 6.78
C ASP A 101 29.88 -4.00 5.58
N LEU A 102 28.57 -4.22 5.43
CA LEU A 102 27.99 -4.93 4.30
C LEU A 102 28.05 -4.11 2.99
N LEU A 103 28.06 -2.78 3.06
CA LEU A 103 28.18 -1.91 1.88
C LEU A 103 29.46 -2.16 1.06
N THR A 104 30.52 -2.68 1.69
CA THR A 104 31.81 -2.95 1.03
C THR A 104 31.92 -4.37 0.49
N GLU A 105 30.98 -5.26 0.83
CA GLU A 105 30.96 -6.64 0.35
C GLU A 105 30.76 -6.68 -1.17
N PRO A 106 31.51 -7.51 -1.92
CA PRO A 106 31.30 -7.66 -3.37
C PRO A 106 29.85 -8.05 -3.71
N LEU A 107 29.23 -8.91 -2.89
CA LEU A 107 27.85 -9.35 -3.05
C LEU A 107 26.84 -8.19 -2.93
N TRP A 108 27.16 -7.11 -2.22
CA TRP A 108 26.28 -5.94 -2.11
C TRP A 108 25.96 -5.35 -3.49
N LYS A 109 26.95 -5.30 -4.40
CA LYS A 109 26.72 -4.83 -5.78
C LYS A 109 25.75 -5.74 -6.54
N VAL A 110 25.82 -7.06 -6.30
CA VAL A 110 24.90 -8.03 -6.90
C VAL A 110 23.49 -7.81 -6.34
N VAL A 111 23.33 -7.67 -5.02
CA VAL A 111 22.03 -7.36 -4.38
C VAL A 111 21.40 -6.07 -4.92
N GLN A 112 22.22 -5.07 -5.28
CA GLN A 112 21.74 -3.79 -5.80
C GLN A 112 21.42 -3.81 -7.30
N GLN A 113 22.16 -4.57 -8.11
CA GLN A 113 22.10 -4.50 -9.58
C GLN A 113 21.50 -5.75 -10.23
N HIS A 114 21.79 -6.93 -9.69
CA HIS A 114 21.31 -8.22 -10.17
C HIS A 114 20.75 -9.09 -9.03
N PRO A 115 19.71 -8.61 -8.29
CA PRO A 115 19.07 -9.36 -7.22
C PRO A 115 18.78 -10.83 -7.54
N SER A 116 18.39 -11.16 -8.76
CA SER A 116 18.11 -12.54 -9.18
C SER A 116 19.29 -13.51 -9.04
N ALA A 117 20.52 -12.99 -9.07
CA ALA A 117 21.75 -13.75 -8.90
C ALA A 117 22.33 -13.68 -7.46
N ALA A 118 21.71 -12.92 -6.56
CA ALA A 118 22.19 -12.78 -5.20
C ALA A 118 21.82 -14.00 -4.35
N VAL A 119 22.84 -14.65 -3.78
CA VAL A 119 22.71 -15.73 -2.79
C VAL A 119 23.50 -15.34 -1.55
N PHE A 120 22.83 -15.21 -0.41
CA PHE A 120 23.49 -14.86 0.84
C PHE A 120 24.27 -16.07 1.40
N PRO A 121 25.51 -15.89 1.91
CA PRO A 121 26.30 -17.02 2.41
C PRO A 121 25.64 -17.62 3.65
N ASP A 122 25.49 -18.95 3.67
CA ASP A 122 24.77 -19.71 4.70
C ASP A 122 23.29 -19.28 4.86
N GLY A 123 22.72 -18.65 3.83
CA GLY A 123 21.35 -18.16 3.78
C GLY A 123 20.66 -18.54 2.48
N GLU A 124 19.64 -17.76 2.10
CA GLU A 124 18.87 -17.98 0.87
C GLU A 124 19.24 -16.99 -0.24
N GLY A 125 18.81 -17.29 -1.47
CA GLY A 125 18.88 -16.36 -2.60
C GLY A 125 17.60 -15.55 -2.77
N LEU A 126 17.70 -14.33 -3.31
CA LEU A 126 16.53 -13.47 -3.51
C LEU A 126 15.52 -14.07 -4.53
N SER A 127 15.98 -14.88 -5.49
CA SER A 127 15.09 -15.64 -6.37
C SER A 127 14.33 -16.75 -5.64
N GLN A 128 14.91 -17.36 -4.61
CA GLN A 128 14.24 -18.32 -3.74
C GLN A 128 13.19 -17.61 -2.87
N VAL A 129 13.52 -16.44 -2.33
CA VAL A 129 12.59 -15.58 -1.58
C VAL A 129 11.38 -15.23 -2.44
N GLN A 130 11.60 -14.76 -3.67
CA GLN A 130 10.50 -14.46 -4.60
C GLN A 130 9.64 -15.70 -4.83
N SER A 131 10.26 -16.85 -5.11
CA SER A 131 9.56 -18.11 -5.40
C SER A 131 8.65 -18.53 -4.25
N ARG A 132 9.15 -18.57 -3.00
CA ARG A 132 8.33 -18.96 -1.84
C ARG A 132 7.24 -17.95 -1.53
N ALA A 133 7.54 -16.65 -1.60
CA ALA A 133 6.58 -15.60 -1.26
C ALA A 133 5.44 -15.54 -2.28
N VAL A 134 5.75 -15.57 -3.58
CA VAL A 134 4.74 -15.57 -4.65
C VAL A 134 3.87 -16.82 -4.58
N ALA A 135 4.47 -18.00 -4.36
CA ALA A 135 3.71 -19.24 -4.22
C ALA A 135 2.73 -19.17 -3.02
N ALA A 136 3.18 -18.67 -1.88
CA ALA A 136 2.35 -18.49 -0.70
C ALA A 136 1.23 -17.48 -0.93
N ILE A 137 1.52 -16.31 -1.51
CA ILE A 137 0.50 -15.29 -1.81
C ILE A 137 -0.55 -15.84 -2.76
N ARG A 138 -0.16 -16.50 -3.86
CA ARG A 138 -1.13 -17.08 -4.81
C ARG A 138 -1.98 -18.20 -4.18
N ARG A 139 -1.40 -18.97 -3.25
CA ARG A 139 -2.15 -19.98 -2.48
C ARG A 139 -3.18 -19.31 -1.57
N LEU A 140 -2.74 -18.36 -0.74
CA LEU A 140 -3.60 -17.62 0.17
C LEU A 140 -4.68 -16.85 -0.57
N ASP A 141 -4.39 -16.29 -1.74
CA ASP A 141 -5.39 -15.56 -2.53
C ASP A 141 -6.53 -16.49 -2.99
N ARG A 142 -6.23 -17.74 -3.38
CA ARG A 142 -7.27 -18.74 -3.69
C ARG A 142 -8.06 -19.18 -2.46
N GLU A 143 -7.43 -19.20 -1.29
CA GLU A 143 -8.06 -19.66 -0.04
C GLU A 143 -8.89 -18.55 0.64
N LEU A 144 -8.42 -17.30 0.58
CA LEU A 144 -8.94 -16.15 1.32
C LEU A 144 -9.66 -15.13 0.44
N GLY A 145 -9.47 -15.16 -0.88
CA GLY A 145 -10.15 -14.28 -1.84
C GLY A 145 -11.63 -14.61 -2.05
N GLY A 146 -12.12 -15.70 -1.46
CA GLY A 146 -13.51 -16.16 -1.61
C GLY A 146 -13.81 -16.77 -2.99
N PRO A 147 -15.01 -17.35 -3.16
CA PRO A 147 -15.37 -18.12 -4.37
C PRO A 147 -15.37 -17.30 -5.66
N ASP A 148 -15.61 -16.00 -5.56
CA ASP A 148 -15.69 -15.05 -6.68
C ASP A 148 -14.49 -14.07 -6.75
N GLY A 149 -13.49 -14.24 -5.87
CA GLY A 149 -12.31 -13.37 -5.81
C GLY A 149 -12.58 -11.96 -5.25
N SER A 150 -13.77 -11.71 -4.67
CA SER A 150 -14.12 -10.41 -4.09
C SER A 150 -13.60 -10.19 -2.66
N GLY A 151 -13.08 -11.24 -2.01
CA GLY A 151 -12.60 -11.22 -0.64
C GLY A 151 -11.40 -10.29 -0.45
N VAL A 152 -11.51 -9.37 0.51
CA VAL A 152 -10.40 -8.51 0.93
C VAL A 152 -9.67 -9.17 2.09
N TRP A 153 -8.37 -9.40 1.93
CA TRP A 153 -7.51 -10.00 2.96
C TRP A 153 -6.15 -9.30 3.02
N VAL A 154 -5.51 -9.34 4.18
CA VAL A 154 -4.23 -8.67 4.44
C VAL A 154 -3.08 -9.68 4.49
N ALA A 155 -1.92 -9.33 3.93
CA ALA A 155 -0.66 -10.03 4.10
C ALA A 155 0.37 -9.07 4.71
N CYS A 156 0.89 -9.37 5.91
CA CYS A 156 1.98 -8.58 6.50
C CYS A 156 3.34 -9.27 6.37
N SER A 157 4.32 -8.57 5.78
CA SER A 157 5.66 -9.09 5.50
C SER A 157 6.73 -7.98 5.56
N HIS A 158 7.83 -8.15 4.83
CA HIS A 158 9.07 -7.37 4.92
C HIS A 158 9.41 -6.71 3.59
N GLY A 159 10.37 -5.77 3.62
CA GLY A 159 10.67 -4.91 2.46
C GLY A 159 10.99 -5.70 1.19
N ASP A 160 12.03 -6.54 1.23
CA ASP A 160 12.50 -7.24 0.03
C ASP A 160 11.53 -8.34 -0.42
N VAL A 161 10.86 -9.00 0.52
CA VAL A 161 9.77 -9.95 0.23
C VAL A 161 8.64 -9.25 -0.53
N ILE A 162 8.17 -8.09 -0.04
CA ILE A 162 7.09 -7.33 -0.67
C ILE A 162 7.50 -6.81 -2.05
N LYS A 163 8.70 -6.25 -2.18
CA LYS A 163 9.23 -5.84 -3.49
C LYS A 163 9.25 -7.00 -4.49
N SER A 164 9.63 -8.20 -4.05
CA SER A 164 9.70 -9.38 -4.92
C SER A 164 8.31 -9.82 -5.41
N VAL A 165 7.30 -9.76 -4.54
CA VAL A 165 5.89 -10.04 -4.88
C VAL A 165 5.34 -8.98 -5.84
N ILE A 166 5.62 -7.70 -5.59
CA ILE A 166 5.19 -6.62 -6.49
C ILE A 166 5.86 -6.76 -7.86
N SER A 167 7.15 -7.11 -7.92
CA SER A 167 7.85 -7.36 -9.18
C SER A 167 7.20 -8.48 -9.99
N ASP A 168 6.85 -9.62 -9.36
CA ASP A 168 6.12 -10.71 -10.02
C ASP A 168 4.75 -10.26 -10.52
N ALA A 169 4.00 -9.55 -9.67
CA ALA A 169 2.67 -9.05 -10.01
C ALA A 169 2.68 -8.01 -11.14
N MET A 170 3.78 -7.26 -11.31
CA MET A 170 3.96 -6.36 -12.45
C MET A 170 4.45 -7.08 -13.72
N GLY A 171 4.80 -8.37 -13.65
CA GLY A 171 5.49 -9.08 -14.72
C GLY A 171 6.92 -8.57 -14.97
N ALA A 172 7.52 -7.90 -13.98
CA ALA A 172 8.85 -7.33 -14.07
C ALA A 172 9.91 -8.31 -13.58
N HIS A 173 11.05 -8.33 -14.26
CA HIS A 173 12.20 -9.14 -13.84
C HIS A 173 12.68 -8.73 -12.44
N LEU A 174 13.05 -9.71 -11.61
CA LEU A 174 13.44 -9.49 -10.20
C LEU A 174 14.60 -8.50 -10.05
N ASP A 175 15.49 -8.39 -11.03
CA ASP A 175 16.59 -7.41 -11.01
C ASP A 175 16.12 -5.95 -10.95
N THR A 176 14.85 -5.69 -11.27
CA THR A 176 14.26 -4.36 -11.19
C THR A 176 13.72 -4.03 -9.81
N PHE A 177 13.64 -4.99 -8.87
CA PHE A 177 12.87 -4.82 -7.63
C PHE A 177 13.41 -3.73 -6.70
N GLN A 178 14.70 -3.35 -6.80
CA GLN A 178 15.27 -2.24 -6.02
C GLN A 178 14.73 -0.86 -6.44
N ARG A 179 14.02 -0.79 -7.57
CA ARG A 179 13.28 0.41 -8.00
C ARG A 179 11.92 0.55 -7.31
N ILE A 180 11.47 -0.50 -6.62
CA ILE A 180 10.22 -0.53 -5.87
C ILE A 180 10.53 -0.08 -4.44
N VAL A 181 9.98 1.06 -4.04
CA VAL A 181 10.07 1.54 -2.66
C VAL A 181 8.99 0.86 -1.83
N VAL A 182 9.32 0.44 -0.61
CA VAL A 182 8.37 -0.13 0.35
C VAL A 182 8.79 0.35 1.74
N GLU A 183 8.14 1.38 2.26
CA GLU A 183 8.42 2.00 3.55
C GLU A 183 7.77 1.21 4.71
N PRO A 184 8.28 1.32 5.95
CA PRO A 184 7.66 0.67 7.10
C PRO A 184 6.19 1.08 7.27
N ALA A 185 5.32 0.10 7.55
CA ALA A 185 3.86 0.26 7.61
C ALA A 185 3.22 0.84 6.34
N SER A 186 3.88 0.75 5.19
CA SER A 186 3.26 1.08 3.90
C SER A 186 2.26 0.00 3.47
N ILE A 187 1.26 0.42 2.70
CA ILE A 187 0.22 -0.41 2.11
C ILE A 187 0.45 -0.49 0.61
N SER A 188 0.41 -1.70 0.06
CA SER A 188 0.33 -1.95 -1.39
C SER A 188 -0.89 -2.81 -1.67
N ILE A 189 -1.52 -2.66 -2.83
CA ILE A 189 -2.74 -3.39 -3.18
C ILE A 189 -2.52 -4.12 -4.49
N ILE A 190 -2.80 -5.42 -4.46
CA ILE A 190 -2.75 -6.29 -5.63
C ILE A 190 -4.06 -7.05 -5.70
N ARG A 191 -4.71 -6.98 -6.87
CA ARG A 191 -5.88 -7.80 -7.22
C ARG A 191 -5.41 -8.90 -8.17
N TYR A 192 -5.55 -10.16 -7.79
CA TYR A 192 -5.32 -11.28 -8.69
C TYR A 192 -6.61 -11.58 -9.46
N GLY A 193 -6.61 -11.28 -10.76
CA GLY A 193 -7.69 -11.69 -11.67
C GLY A 193 -7.45 -13.11 -12.20
N ALA A 194 -8.38 -13.62 -13.01
CA ALA A 194 -8.30 -14.98 -13.52
C ALA A 194 -7.09 -15.20 -14.46
N THR A 195 -6.73 -14.19 -15.26
CA THR A 195 -5.55 -14.28 -16.17
C THR A 195 -4.30 -13.59 -15.65
N ARG A 196 -4.44 -12.49 -14.90
CA ARG A 196 -3.31 -11.68 -14.48
C ARG A 196 -3.55 -10.92 -13.18
N PRO A 197 -2.50 -10.61 -12.41
CA PRO A 197 -2.55 -9.63 -11.34
C PRO A 197 -2.65 -8.19 -11.86
N TYR A 198 -3.25 -7.33 -11.04
CA TYR A 198 -3.32 -5.88 -11.20
C TYR A 198 -2.77 -5.22 -9.94
N VAL A 199 -1.65 -4.50 -10.07
CA VAL A 199 -1.08 -3.72 -8.97
C VAL A 199 -1.77 -2.35 -8.95
N GLN A 200 -2.65 -2.14 -7.97
CA GLN A 200 -3.47 -0.94 -7.84
C GLN A 200 -2.77 0.15 -7.04
N THR A 201 -1.93 -0.23 -6.08
CA THR A 201 -1.20 0.72 -5.23
C THR A 201 0.12 0.13 -4.80
N VAL A 202 1.17 0.96 -4.75
CA VAL A 202 2.49 0.61 -4.23
C VAL A 202 2.90 1.67 -3.22
N ASN A 203 3.36 1.23 -2.05
CA ASN A 203 3.97 2.10 -1.03
C ASN A 203 3.11 3.26 -0.53
N ASN A 204 1.81 3.07 -0.32
CA ASN A 204 1.00 4.12 0.27
C ASN A 204 1.29 4.21 1.77
N THR A 205 1.77 5.38 2.22
CA THR A 205 1.99 5.70 3.64
C THR A 205 0.92 6.63 4.22
N ALA A 206 -0.05 7.04 3.41
CA ALA A 206 -1.20 7.88 3.77
C ALA A 206 -2.52 7.08 3.77
N VAL A 207 -3.65 7.78 3.96
CA VAL A 207 -5.00 7.20 3.86
C VAL A 207 -5.22 6.65 2.45
N ILE A 208 -5.84 5.47 2.33
CA ILE A 208 -6.09 4.81 1.05
C ILE A 208 -7.60 4.72 0.77
N SER A 209 -7.96 4.77 -0.52
CA SER A 209 -9.23 4.25 -1.01
C SER A 209 -8.93 3.00 -1.85
N ILE A 210 -9.61 1.91 -1.57
CA ILE A 210 -9.47 0.66 -2.34
C ILE A 210 -10.51 0.70 -3.47
N PRO A 211 -10.09 0.59 -4.74
CA PRO A 211 -11.04 0.55 -5.86
C PRO A 211 -12.00 -0.63 -5.70
N SER A 212 -13.30 -0.37 -5.90
CA SER A 212 -14.30 -1.44 -5.88
C SER A 212 -14.03 -2.48 -6.96
N PRO A 213 -14.41 -3.76 -6.76
CA PRO A 213 -14.45 -4.72 -7.84
C PRO A 213 -15.32 -4.19 -8.99
N PRO A 214 -14.98 -4.49 -10.27
CA PRO A 214 -15.82 -4.08 -11.40
C PRO A 214 -17.24 -4.62 -11.24
N SER A 215 -18.25 -3.78 -11.48
CA SER A 215 -19.65 -4.14 -11.32
C SER A 215 -20.11 -5.12 -12.41
N THR A 216 -20.78 -6.21 -12.02
CA THR A 216 -21.39 -7.20 -12.94
C THR A 216 -22.70 -6.70 -13.58
N THR A 217 -22.96 -5.38 -13.57
CA THR A 217 -24.27 -4.78 -13.86
C THR A 217 -24.70 -4.81 -15.32
N ASN A 218 -23.85 -5.28 -16.23
CA ASN A 218 -24.26 -5.71 -17.56
C ASN A 218 -23.85 -7.17 -17.66
N GLY A 219 -24.77 -8.09 -17.95
CA GLY A 219 -24.53 -9.54 -18.04
C GLY A 219 -23.52 -10.02 -19.11
N ALA A 220 -22.56 -9.18 -19.47
CA ALA A 220 -21.31 -9.58 -20.10
C ALA A 220 -20.43 -10.26 -19.04
N ALA A 221 -19.94 -11.45 -19.38
CA ALA A 221 -18.89 -12.11 -18.62
C ALA A 221 -17.74 -11.13 -18.36
N THR A 222 -17.17 -11.17 -17.16
CA THR A 222 -15.95 -10.42 -16.83
C THR A 222 -14.89 -10.77 -17.87
N SER A 223 -14.59 -9.86 -18.79
CA SER A 223 -13.55 -10.09 -19.79
C SER A 223 -12.18 -9.99 -19.12
N ASP A 224 -11.33 -10.99 -19.31
CA ASP A 224 -9.96 -11.04 -18.79
C ASP A 224 -8.94 -10.17 -19.57
N ASP A 225 -9.43 -9.41 -20.53
CA ASP A 225 -8.64 -8.46 -21.29
C ASP A 225 -8.27 -7.23 -20.46
N ALA A 226 -7.19 -6.55 -20.83
CA ALA A 226 -6.83 -5.28 -20.22
C ALA A 226 -7.88 -4.21 -20.56
N THR A 227 -8.29 -3.39 -19.58
CA THR A 227 -9.18 -2.26 -19.81
C THR A 227 -8.59 -1.33 -20.87
N ILE A 228 -9.26 -1.22 -22.02
CA ILE A 228 -8.86 -0.32 -23.10
C ILE A 228 -9.13 1.12 -22.66
N GLY A 229 -8.08 1.94 -22.55
CA GLY A 229 -8.19 3.38 -22.24
C GLY A 229 -8.12 3.77 -20.76
N GLY A 230 -7.99 2.81 -19.83
CA GLY A 230 -7.96 3.07 -18.38
C GLY A 230 -9.33 3.43 -17.79
N GLU A 231 -9.45 3.37 -16.46
CA GLU A 231 -10.66 3.80 -15.75
C GLU A 231 -10.71 5.33 -15.60
N THR A 232 -11.89 5.93 -15.70
CA THR A 232 -12.07 7.40 -15.56
C THR A 232 -12.03 7.89 -14.11
N GLY A 233 -11.87 6.98 -13.15
CA GLY A 233 -12.05 7.24 -11.72
C GLY A 233 -13.54 7.31 -11.33
N THR A 234 -13.85 7.03 -10.07
CA THR A 234 -15.19 7.18 -9.49
C THR A 234 -15.35 8.59 -8.92
N ASP A 235 -16.36 9.33 -9.39
CA ASP A 235 -16.79 10.61 -8.82
C ASP A 235 -17.54 10.42 -7.48
N GLU A 236 -16.91 9.81 -6.47
CA GLU A 236 -17.45 9.82 -5.11
C GLU A 236 -16.81 10.93 -4.28
N ALA A 237 -17.01 12.16 -4.75
CA ALA A 237 -16.80 13.38 -3.97
C ALA A 237 -17.74 14.48 -4.45
N ARG A 238 -19.04 14.19 -4.53
CA ARG A 238 -20.04 15.26 -4.64
C ARG A 238 -21.30 14.90 -3.87
N ALA A 239 -21.29 15.22 -2.58
CA ALA A 239 -22.51 15.43 -1.83
C ALA A 239 -23.36 16.46 -2.59
N ARG A 240 -24.41 15.99 -3.27
CA ARG A 240 -25.48 16.86 -3.78
C ARG A 240 -26.42 17.15 -2.61
N PRO A 241 -26.71 18.41 -2.27
CA PRO A 241 -27.86 18.71 -1.44
C PRO A 241 -29.12 18.32 -2.21
N ALA A 242 -30.07 17.70 -1.51
CA ALA A 242 -31.36 17.30 -2.04
C ALA A 242 -32.14 18.52 -2.54
N ASP A 243 -32.64 18.45 -3.77
CA ASP A 243 -33.70 19.32 -4.27
C ASP A 243 -34.99 19.00 -3.50
N GLY A 244 -35.37 19.91 -2.59
CA GLY A 244 -36.66 19.93 -1.93
C GLY A 244 -37.50 21.07 -2.49
N VAL A 245 -38.46 20.71 -3.33
CA VAL A 245 -39.50 21.59 -3.89
C VAL A 245 -40.35 22.17 -2.77
N GLY A 246 -40.48 23.50 -2.74
CA GLY A 246 -41.45 24.24 -1.93
C GLY A 246 -42.01 25.40 -2.74
N SER A 247 -43.16 25.19 -3.37
CA SER A 247 -43.91 26.22 -4.07
C SER A 247 -44.52 27.23 -3.09
N SER A 248 -44.36 28.53 -3.34
CA SER A 248 -45.41 29.49 -3.01
C SER A 248 -45.36 30.68 -3.96
N SER A 249 -46.55 30.96 -4.46
CA SER A 249 -46.99 31.97 -5.42
C SER A 249 -46.79 33.43 -4.98
N ALA A 250 -46.82 34.27 -6.02
CA ALA A 250 -47.51 35.56 -6.11
C ALA A 250 -46.62 36.83 -6.07
N ASP A 251 -46.83 37.60 -7.14
CA ASP A 251 -46.80 39.06 -7.25
C ASP A 251 -45.45 39.77 -7.10
N ALA A 252 -45.15 40.88 -7.77
CA ALA A 252 -45.62 41.56 -8.97
C ALA A 252 -44.59 42.71 -9.16
N ASP A 253 -44.45 43.14 -10.41
CA ASP A 253 -44.10 44.50 -10.82
C ASP A 253 -42.70 45.13 -10.64
N ASP A 254 -42.45 45.98 -11.65
CA ASP A 254 -41.59 47.16 -11.74
C ASP A 254 -40.09 46.94 -12.03
N ALA A 255 -39.63 46.98 -13.28
CA ALA A 255 -39.49 48.11 -14.21
C ALA A 255 -38.28 49.02 -13.96
N THR A 256 -37.60 49.31 -15.08
CA THR A 256 -36.69 50.44 -15.35
C THR A 256 -35.38 50.52 -14.58
N ALA A 257 -34.32 51.21 -15.02
CA ALA A 257 -33.76 51.61 -16.31
C ALA A 257 -32.60 52.54 -15.92
N ARG A 258 -31.45 52.45 -16.60
CA ARG A 258 -30.40 53.51 -16.70
C ARG A 258 -29.67 53.80 -15.36
N GLY A 259 -28.40 54.12 -15.32
CA GLY A 259 -27.39 54.45 -16.32
C GLY A 259 -26.24 55.17 -15.60
N ALA A 260 -25.10 55.27 -16.27
CA ALA A 260 -23.99 56.21 -15.98
C ALA A 260 -23.25 55.99 -14.64
N ASP A 261 -21.98 56.30 -14.45
CA ASP A 261 -20.81 56.71 -15.23
C ASP A 261 -19.69 56.84 -14.16
N GLY A 262 -18.41 56.84 -14.54
CA GLY A 262 -17.36 57.32 -13.63
C GLY A 262 -16.15 56.39 -13.43
N THR A 263 -15.26 56.40 -14.42
CA THR A 263 -13.81 56.72 -14.29
C THR A 263 -13.15 56.42 -12.92
N ALA A 264 -12.21 55.49 -12.80
CA ALA A 264 -10.74 55.63 -13.03
C ALA A 264 -10.10 54.84 -11.84
N ARG A 265 -8.95 54.18 -11.85
CA ARG A 265 -7.68 54.32 -12.57
C ARG A 265 -6.86 53.04 -12.25
N ARG A 266 -6.28 52.39 -13.25
CA ARG A 266 -5.09 51.46 -13.15
C ARG A 266 -3.82 52.32 -12.93
N PRO A 267 -2.57 51.83 -12.75
CA PRO A 267 -1.98 50.49 -13.02
C PRO A 267 -1.09 49.93 -11.87
N ALA A 268 -0.85 48.61 -11.75
CA ALA A 268 0.05 47.68 -12.45
C ALA A 268 1.49 47.57 -11.88
N THR A 269 1.86 46.31 -11.65
CA THR A 269 3.13 45.62 -12.00
C THR A 269 4.46 45.92 -11.29
N SER A 270 4.96 44.82 -10.71
CA SER A 270 6.26 44.15 -10.97
C SER A 270 7.56 44.60 -10.27
N ALA A 271 8.07 43.62 -9.51
CA ALA A 271 9.38 42.98 -9.65
C ALA A 271 10.65 43.52 -8.94
N GLN A 272 11.42 42.52 -8.53
CA GLN A 272 12.87 42.40 -8.37
C GLN A 272 13.55 42.64 -7.01
N ALA A 273 14.34 41.61 -6.67
CA ALA A 273 15.33 41.49 -5.61
C ALA A 273 16.50 42.48 -5.78
N PRO A 274 17.43 42.51 -4.81
CA PRO A 274 18.71 41.86 -5.10
C PRO A 274 19.37 41.14 -3.90
N ALA A 275 20.40 40.35 -4.26
CA ALA A 275 21.35 39.68 -3.39
C ALA A 275 22.34 40.65 -2.71
N GLY A 276 22.97 40.22 -1.61
CA GLY A 276 24.13 40.94 -1.06
C GLY A 276 24.67 40.40 0.27
N ARG A 277 25.74 39.62 0.13
CA ARG A 277 26.80 39.24 1.09
C ARG A 277 26.92 40.01 2.41
N GLY A 278 27.20 39.24 3.46
CA GLY A 278 27.85 39.61 4.72
C GLY A 278 28.25 38.35 5.47
#